data_AF-A0A5C2MBU4-F1
#
_entry.id   AF-A0A5C2MBU4-F1
#
_cell.length_a   1.000
_cell.length_b   1.000
_cell.length_c   1.000
_cell.angle_alpha   90.00
_cell.angle_beta   90.00
_cell.angle_gamma   90.00
#
_symmetry.space_group_name_H-M   'P 1'
#
loop_
_entity.id
_entity.type
_entity.pdbx_description
1 polymer ?
#
loop_
_entity_poly.entity_id
_entity_poly.type
_entity_poly.pdbx_seq_one_letter_code
_entity_poly.pdbx_strand_id
1 'polypeptide(L)'
;MVMANFEKRPLHSLATYRALLSHERVAIAQPPALAYVLAWLLDHRDCAATLEELATMIEQTAPAEIGGSQIEIALNNCQAANILVPAPHSGDRYFVAAKITTLPASYAALAQWLDQTLRVFFERVGAHPKPELLRALIEPSVSVHQ
;
A
#
# COMPACT_ATOMS: atom_id res chain seq x y z
N MET A 1 24.48 -7.96 -11.96
CA MET A 1 25.15 -6.65 -11.79
C MET A 1 24.19 -5.54 -12.19
N VAL A 2 23.16 -5.24 -11.38
CA VAL A 2 22.13 -4.21 -11.66
C VAL A 2 22.30 -2.98 -10.73
N MET A 3 23.05 -3.13 -9.63
CA MET A 3 23.25 -2.06 -8.63
C MET A 3 23.92 -0.80 -9.18
N ALA A 4 24.85 -0.93 -10.13
CA ALA A 4 25.60 0.19 -10.70
C ALA A 4 24.74 1.22 -11.48
N ASN A 5 23.49 0.87 -11.83
CA ASN A 5 22.60 1.77 -12.55
C ASN A 5 21.68 2.60 -11.64
N PHE A 6 21.53 2.24 -10.36
CA PHE A 6 20.67 3.01 -9.43
C PHE A 6 21.40 4.20 -8.81
N GLU A 7 22.71 4.10 -8.62
CA GLU A 7 23.56 5.20 -8.12
C GLU A 7 23.55 6.43 -9.05
N LYS A 8 23.22 6.23 -10.34
CA LYS A 8 23.14 7.30 -11.35
C LYS A 8 21.74 7.89 -11.53
N ARG A 9 20.70 7.26 -10.96
CA ARG A 9 19.32 7.77 -11.04
C ARG A 9 19.09 8.78 -9.93
N PRO A 10 18.27 9.83 -10.15
CA PRO A 10 17.90 10.72 -9.08
C PRO A 10 17.15 9.91 -8.01
N LEU A 11 17.81 9.68 -6.86
CA LEU A 11 17.30 8.99 -5.67
C LEU A 11 16.01 9.60 -5.11
N HIS A 12 15.58 10.74 -5.65
CA HIS A 12 14.40 11.50 -5.24
C HIS A 12 13.34 11.56 -6.35
N SER A 13 13.28 10.54 -7.21
CA SER A 13 12.24 10.42 -8.24
C SER A 13 11.28 9.27 -7.92
N LEU A 14 10.00 9.47 -8.20
CA LEU A 14 8.97 8.43 -8.03
C LEU A 14 9.28 7.17 -8.86
N ALA A 15 9.88 7.35 -10.04
CA ALA A 15 10.31 6.25 -10.90
C ALA A 15 11.39 5.37 -10.23
N THR A 16 12.29 5.98 -9.46
CA THR A 16 13.32 5.23 -8.71
C THR A 16 12.69 4.41 -7.59
N TYR A 17 11.71 4.97 -6.87
CA TYR A 17 11.01 4.24 -5.80
C TYR A 17 10.25 3.04 -6.36
N ARG A 18 9.51 3.23 -7.46
CA ARG A 18 8.82 2.14 -8.14
C ARG A 18 9.79 1.05 -8.60
N ALA A 19 10.96 1.42 -9.11
CA ALA A 19 11.97 0.46 -9.53
C ALA A 19 12.61 -0.30 -8.35
N LEU A 20 12.82 0.35 -7.20
CA LEU A 20 13.31 -0.30 -5.99
C LEU A 20 12.27 -1.26 -5.41
N LEU A 21 10.99 -0.87 -5.36
CA LEU A 21 9.90 -1.76 -4.94
C LEU A 21 9.78 -2.97 -5.87
N SER A 22 9.90 -2.75 -7.19
CA SER A 22 9.91 -3.86 -8.16
C SER A 22 11.10 -4.79 -7.97
N HIS A 23 12.27 -4.28 -7.55
CA HIS A 23 13.43 -5.11 -7.22
C HIS A 23 13.12 -6.04 -6.03
N GLU A 24 12.42 -5.52 -5.03
CA GLU A 24 11.94 -6.29 -3.86
C GLU A 24 10.68 -7.11 -4.13
N ARG A 25 10.22 -7.15 -5.40
CA ARG A 25 8.98 -7.83 -5.80
C ARG A 25 7.74 -7.35 -5.03
N VAL A 26 7.78 -6.10 -4.56
CA VAL A 26 6.65 -5.45 -3.91
C VAL A 26 5.80 -4.78 -4.98
N ALA A 27 4.61 -5.34 -5.21
CA ALA A 27 3.58 -4.72 -6.01
C ALA A 27 2.79 -3.72 -5.15
N ILE A 28 2.57 -2.51 -5.67
CA ILE A 28 1.74 -1.49 -5.03
C ILE A 28 0.53 -1.23 -5.91
N ALA A 29 -0.66 -1.30 -5.32
CA ALA A 29 -1.88 -1.00 -6.02
C ALA A 29 -1.91 0.47 -6.42
N GLN A 30 -2.59 0.78 -7.50
CA GLN A 30 -2.75 2.15 -7.95
C GLN A 30 -3.46 2.99 -6.88
N PRO A 31 -3.10 4.27 -6.71
CA PRO A 31 -3.67 5.08 -5.64
C PRO A 31 -5.21 5.16 -5.59
N PRO A 32 -5.94 5.20 -6.72
CA PRO A 32 -7.41 5.14 -6.68
C PRO A 32 -7.94 3.82 -6.10
N ALA A 33 -7.31 2.70 -6.43
CA ALA A 33 -7.68 1.39 -5.88
C ALA A 33 -7.41 1.31 -4.38
N LEU A 34 -6.24 1.80 -3.93
CA LEU A 34 -5.93 1.91 -2.50
C LEU A 34 -6.95 2.79 -1.77
N ALA A 35 -7.27 3.97 -2.31
CA ALA A 35 -8.24 4.88 -1.70
C ALA A 35 -9.61 4.21 -1.53
N TYR A 36 -10.09 3.51 -2.56
CA TYR A 36 -11.36 2.80 -2.52
C TYR A 36 -11.34 1.66 -1.49
N VAL A 37 -10.34 0.78 -1.55
CA VAL A 37 -10.23 -0.37 -0.63
C VAL A 37 -10.11 0.10 0.81
N LEU A 38 -9.31 1.12 1.09
CA LEU A 38 -9.15 1.65 2.44
C LEU A 38 -10.46 2.25 2.99
N ALA A 39 -11.21 2.99 2.16
CA ALA A 39 -12.49 3.53 2.57
C ALA A 39 -13.49 2.41 2.87
N TRP A 40 -13.58 1.42 1.97
CA TRP A 40 -14.45 0.27 2.14
C TRP A 40 -14.12 -0.52 3.41
N LEU A 41 -12.84 -0.79 3.68
CA LEU A 41 -12.40 -1.50 4.87
C LEU A 41 -12.76 -0.74 6.16
N LEU A 42 -12.64 0.59 6.17
CA LEU A 42 -13.01 1.40 7.33
C LEU A 42 -14.52 1.38 7.60
N ASP A 43 -15.33 1.39 6.54
CA ASP A 43 -16.79 1.27 6.63
C ASP A 43 -17.23 -0.15 7.09
N HIS A 44 -16.40 -1.17 6.84
CA HIS A 44 -16.66 -2.58 7.17
C HIS A 44 -15.68 -3.14 8.20
N ARG A 45 -15.20 -2.30 9.13
CA ARG A 45 -14.16 -2.63 10.14
C ARG A 45 -14.45 -3.86 11.00
N ASP A 46 -15.72 -4.18 11.21
CA ASP A 46 -16.15 -5.30 12.05
C ASP A 46 -16.26 -6.62 11.27
N CYS A 47 -15.95 -6.62 9.97
CA CYS A 47 -15.94 -7.81 9.14
C CYS A 47 -14.64 -8.62 9.35
N ALA A 48 -14.79 -9.91 9.63
CA ALA A 48 -13.69 -10.86 9.67
C ALA A 48 -13.81 -11.85 8.49
N ALA A 49 -12.94 -11.72 7.50
CA ALA A 49 -13.02 -12.46 6.25
C ALA A 49 -11.63 -12.80 5.70
N THR A 50 -11.54 -13.81 4.84
CA THR A 50 -10.30 -14.09 4.09
C THR A 50 -10.03 -12.98 3.07
N LEU A 51 -8.80 -12.89 2.56
CA LEU A 51 -8.49 -11.89 1.52
C LEU A 51 -9.30 -12.11 0.23
N GLU A 52 -9.60 -13.37 -0.11
CA GLU A 52 -10.41 -13.73 -1.28
C GLU A 52 -11.89 -13.32 -1.10
N GLU A 53 -12.45 -13.57 0.08
CA GLU A 53 -13.79 -13.11 0.45
C GLU A 53 -13.88 -11.58 0.40
N LEU A 54 -12.89 -10.88 0.98
CA LEU A 54 -12.82 -9.41 0.93
C LEU A 54 -12.71 -8.91 -0.50
N ALA A 55 -11.86 -9.51 -1.34
CA ALA A 55 -11.71 -9.11 -2.74
C ALA A 55 -13.05 -9.21 -3.48
N THR A 56 -13.76 -10.33 -3.30
CA THR A 56 -15.08 -10.56 -3.91
C THR A 56 -16.11 -9.53 -3.44
N MET A 57 -16.16 -9.24 -2.14
CA MET A 57 -17.10 -8.26 -1.58
C MET A 57 -16.82 -6.84 -2.09
N ILE A 58 -15.55 -6.46 -2.16
CA ILE A 58 -15.13 -5.15 -2.65
C ILE A 58 -15.44 -5.03 -4.15
N GLU A 59 -15.13 -6.05 -4.95
CA GLU A 59 -15.36 -6.06 -6.40
C GLU A 59 -16.83 -5.86 -6.77
N GLN A 60 -17.77 -6.39 -5.96
CA GLN A 60 -19.21 -6.19 -6.15
C GLN A 60 -19.67 -4.72 -6.05
N THR A 61 -18.89 -3.89 -5.35
CA THR A 61 -19.21 -2.48 -5.10
C THR A 61 -18.25 -1.52 -5.79
N ALA A 62 -17.12 -2.03 -6.28
CA ALA A 62 -16.05 -1.23 -6.86
C ALA A 62 -16.49 -0.56 -8.16
N PRO A 63 -16.04 0.69 -8.41
CA PRO A 63 -16.11 1.31 -9.72
C PRO A 63 -15.46 0.43 -10.80
N ALA A 64 -16.03 0.42 -12.00
CA ALA A 64 -15.59 -0.44 -13.12
C ALA A 64 -14.14 -0.19 -13.54
N GLU A 65 -13.58 0.99 -13.23
CA GLU A 65 -12.18 1.33 -13.52
C GLU A 65 -11.19 0.63 -12.56
N ILE A 66 -11.65 0.11 -11.43
CA ILE A 66 -10.84 -0.61 -10.46
C ILE A 66 -10.93 -2.10 -10.76
N GLY A 67 -9.96 -2.63 -11.51
CA GLY A 67 -9.91 -4.05 -11.81
C GLY A 67 -9.62 -4.92 -10.56
N GLY A 68 -10.14 -6.14 -10.53
CA GLY A 68 -9.97 -7.10 -9.42
C GLY A 68 -8.52 -7.31 -8.98
N SER A 69 -7.57 -7.35 -9.93
CA SER A 69 -6.14 -7.46 -9.59
C SER A 69 -5.61 -6.28 -8.77
N GLN A 70 -6.15 -5.07 -8.95
CA GLN A 70 -5.78 -3.92 -8.12
C GLN A 70 -6.36 -4.00 -6.72
N ILE A 71 -7.55 -4.58 -6.57
CA ILE A 71 -8.17 -4.86 -5.27
C ILE A 71 -7.32 -5.88 -4.50
N GLU A 72 -6.94 -6.98 -5.15
CA GLU A 72 -6.07 -8.00 -4.56
C GLU A 72 -4.72 -7.43 -4.12
N ILE A 73 -4.07 -6.64 -4.97
CA ILE A 73 -2.80 -5.98 -4.61
C ILE A 73 -3.01 -5.03 -3.44
N ALA A 74 -4.11 -4.26 -3.42
CA ALA A 74 -4.40 -3.31 -2.33
C ALA A 74 -4.64 -4.03 -1.00
N LEU A 75 -5.36 -5.16 -0.99
CA LEU A 75 -5.57 -5.99 0.19
C LEU A 75 -4.26 -6.57 0.71
N ASN A 76 -3.39 -7.06 -0.17
CA ASN A 76 -2.04 -7.51 0.18
C ASN A 76 -1.19 -6.36 0.75
N ASN A 77 -1.30 -5.15 0.20
CA ASN A 77 -0.63 -3.96 0.75
C ASN A 77 -1.15 -3.62 2.15
N CYS A 78 -2.46 -3.73 2.38
CA CYS A 78 -3.08 -3.50 3.69
C CYS A 78 -2.65 -4.54 4.73
N GLN A 79 -2.52 -5.81 4.34
CA GLN A 79 -1.98 -6.86 5.20
C GLN A 79 -0.51 -6.58 5.56
N ALA A 80 0.33 -6.28 4.56
CA ALA A 80 1.75 -6.00 4.77
C ALA A 80 1.97 -4.76 5.67
N ALA A 81 1.08 -3.77 5.59
CA ALA A 81 1.09 -2.57 6.42
C ALA A 81 0.47 -2.76 7.82
N ASN A 82 0.03 -3.97 8.19
CA ASN A 82 -0.69 -4.26 9.43
C ASN A 82 -1.97 -3.42 9.60
N ILE A 83 -2.62 -3.08 8.50
CA ILE A 83 -3.99 -2.54 8.49
C ILE A 83 -4.96 -3.70 8.62
N LEU A 84 -4.74 -4.77 7.87
CA LEU A 84 -5.43 -6.04 8.04
C LEU A 84 -4.58 -6.95 8.93
N VAL A 85 -5.14 -7.41 10.05
CA VAL A 85 -4.47 -8.27 11.02
C VAL A 85 -5.22 -9.59 11.19
N PRO A 86 -4.51 -10.72 11.44
CA PRO A 86 -5.16 -12.01 11.58
C PRO A 86 -6.14 -12.06 12.75
N ALA A 87 -7.36 -12.55 12.52
CA ALA A 87 -8.39 -12.75 13.54
C ALA A 87 -7.94 -13.80 14.57
N PRO A 88 -8.12 -13.56 15.88
CA PRO A 88 -7.80 -14.54 16.89
C PRO A 88 -8.61 -15.83 16.64
N HIS A 89 -7.93 -16.97 16.63
CA HIS A 89 -8.52 -18.30 16.57
C HIS A 89 -9.33 -18.62 15.29
N SER A 90 -9.24 -17.80 14.24
CA SER A 90 -10.07 -17.93 13.04
C SER A 90 -9.29 -18.28 11.76
N GLY A 91 -8.08 -18.83 11.89
CA GLY A 91 -7.28 -19.28 10.75
C GLY A 91 -6.77 -18.13 9.87
N ASP A 92 -7.18 -18.13 8.60
CA ASP A 92 -6.75 -17.24 7.51
C ASP A 92 -7.64 -15.98 7.33
N ARG A 93 -8.48 -15.68 8.33
CA ARG A 93 -9.36 -14.50 8.33
C ARG A 93 -8.64 -13.27 8.89
N TYR A 94 -8.96 -12.11 8.36
CA TYR A 94 -8.40 -10.82 8.73
C TYR A 94 -9.48 -9.83 9.16
N PHE A 95 -9.13 -8.91 10.05
CA PHE A 95 -9.94 -7.76 10.44
C PHE A 95 -9.11 -6.47 10.38
N VAL A 96 -9.78 -5.32 10.33
CA VAL A 96 -9.08 -4.02 10.36
C VAL A 96 -8.53 -3.79 11.77
N ALA A 97 -7.23 -3.55 11.88
CA ALA A 97 -6.55 -3.31 13.15
C ALA A 97 -7.22 -2.16 13.92
N ALA A 98 -7.53 -2.36 15.21
CA ALA A 98 -8.32 -1.42 16.01
C ALA A 98 -7.76 0.02 16.07
N LYS A 99 -6.44 0.19 15.85
CA LYS A 99 -5.77 1.50 15.79
C LYS A 99 -6.00 2.26 14.46
N ILE A 100 -6.45 1.57 13.42
CA ILE A 100 -6.71 2.13 12.09
C ILE A 100 -8.19 2.47 12.00
N THR A 101 -8.51 3.71 12.35
CA THR A 101 -9.90 4.21 12.44
C THR A 101 -10.21 5.28 11.40
N THR A 102 -9.22 5.73 10.63
CA THR A 102 -9.36 6.83 9.68
C THR A 102 -8.50 6.61 8.45
N LEU A 103 -8.90 7.19 7.31
CA LEU A 103 -8.10 7.15 6.08
C LEU A 103 -6.67 7.69 6.26
N PRO A 104 -6.43 8.83 6.95
CA PRO A 104 -5.08 9.29 7.24
C PRO A 104 -4.24 8.28 8.03
N ALA A 105 -4.84 7.57 9.00
CA ALA A 105 -4.13 6.53 9.75
C ALA A 105 -3.75 5.33 8.86
N SER A 106 -4.64 4.95 7.94
CA SER A 106 -4.36 3.92 6.93
C SER A 106 -3.19 4.31 6.02
N TYR A 107 -3.19 5.53 5.48
CA TYR A 107 -2.08 6.02 4.65
C TYR A 107 -0.77 6.12 5.42
N ALA A 108 -0.81 6.55 6.69
CA ALA A 108 0.36 6.58 7.55
C ALA A 108 0.95 5.17 7.76
N ALA A 109 0.11 4.16 7.96
CA ALA A 109 0.55 2.78 8.10
C ALA A 109 1.20 2.24 6.80
N LEU A 110 0.59 2.52 5.64
CA LEU A 110 1.17 2.17 4.33
C LEU A 110 2.50 2.89 4.09
N ALA A 111 2.59 4.18 4.38
CA ALA A 111 3.82 4.95 4.22
C ALA A 111 4.94 4.43 5.15
N GLN A 112 4.60 4.08 6.39
CA GLN A 112 5.55 3.48 7.34
C GLN A 112 6.07 2.13 6.83
N TRP A 113 5.19 1.28 6.30
CA TRP A 113 5.59 0.01 5.70
C TRP A 113 6.52 0.22 4.51
N LEU A 114 6.18 1.12 3.58
CA LEU A 114 7.03 1.44 2.43
C LEU A 114 8.38 2.01 2.84
N ASP A 115 8.42 2.87 3.86
CA ASP A 115 9.66 3.38 4.42
C ASP A 115 10.56 2.23 4.89
N GLN A 116 10.00 1.31 5.69
CA GLN A 116 10.74 0.14 6.18
C GLN A 116 11.24 -0.76 5.05
N THR A 117 10.41 -1.02 4.04
CA THR A 117 10.79 -1.80 2.86
C THR A 117 11.95 -1.15 2.09
N LEU A 118 11.91 0.17 1.90
CA LEU A 118 12.92 0.87 1.11
C LEU A 118 14.17 1.27 1.91
N ARG A 119 14.09 1.31 3.24
CA ARG A 119 15.16 1.76 4.13
C ARG A 119 16.48 1.03 3.87
N VAL A 120 16.45 -0.28 3.62
CA VAL A 120 17.65 -1.10 3.37
C VAL A 120 18.47 -0.60 2.17
N PHE A 121 17.82 0.00 1.16
CA PHE A 121 18.52 0.58 0.00
C PHE A 121 19.09 1.95 0.28
N PHE A 122 18.34 2.77 1.01
CA PHE A 122 18.69 4.14 1.29
C PHE A 122 19.81 4.25 2.34
N GLU A 123 19.83 3.36 3.34
CA GLU A 123 20.91 3.30 4.34
C GLU A 123 22.29 3.06 3.70
N ARG A 124 22.36 2.24 2.64
CA ARG A 124 23.62 1.95 1.92
C ARG A 124 24.23 3.17 1.25
N VAL A 125 23.43 4.20 0.98
CA VAL A 125 23.85 5.46 0.36
C VAL A 125 23.77 6.64 1.33
N GLY A 126 23.63 6.37 2.64
CA GLY A 126 23.57 7.41 3.67
C GLY A 126 22.35 8.33 3.55
N ALA A 127 21.25 7.83 3.01
CA ALA A 127 20.02 8.58 2.80
C ALA A 127 18.82 7.92 3.48
N HIS A 128 17.67 8.59 3.43
CA HIS A 128 16.38 8.05 3.89
C HIS A 128 15.31 8.20 2.79
N PRO A 129 14.32 7.30 2.75
CA PRO A 129 13.15 7.50 1.91
C PRO A 129 12.46 8.84 2.23
N LYS A 130 12.06 9.55 1.19
CA LYS A 130 11.40 10.85 1.26
C LYS A 130 9.91 10.67 1.51
N PRO A 131 9.34 11.18 2.62
CA PRO A 131 7.93 11.00 2.95
C PRO A 131 6.97 11.42 1.83
N GLU A 132 7.27 12.51 1.13
CA GLU A 132 6.45 13.01 0.01
C GLU A 132 6.39 12.04 -1.17
N LEU A 133 7.47 11.31 -1.44
CA LEU A 133 7.51 10.30 -2.51
C LEU A 133 6.81 9.02 -2.08
N LEU A 134 6.90 8.64 -0.81
CA LEU A 134 6.14 7.52 -0.26
C LEU A 134 4.63 7.78 -0.37
N ARG A 135 4.19 8.99 0.02
CA ARG A 135 2.78 9.40 -0.10
C ARG A 135 2.32 9.40 -1.56
N ALA A 136 3.12 9.92 -2.49
CA ALA A 136 2.80 9.92 -3.92
C ALA A 136 2.68 8.52 -4.56
N LEU A 137 3.12 7.46 -3.88
CA LEU A 137 2.91 6.07 -4.33
C LEU A 137 1.53 5.53 -3.95
N ILE A 138 0.93 6.03 -2.87
CA ILE A 138 -0.23 5.40 -2.21
C ILE A 138 -1.45 6.32 -2.12
N GLU A 139 -1.25 7.63 -2.07
CA GLU A 139 -2.32 8.61 -2.03
C GLU A 139 -2.71 9.00 -3.46
N PRO A 140 -4.00 9.08 -3.78
CA PRO A 140 -4.43 9.65 -5.04
C PRO A 140 -3.87 11.06 -5.12
N SER A 141 -3.23 11.40 -6.23
CA SER A 141 -2.86 12.76 -6.51
C SER A 141 -4.12 13.59 -6.39
N VAL A 142 -4.23 14.42 -5.34
CA VAL A 142 -5.11 15.57 -5.43
C VAL A 142 -4.55 16.30 -6.63
N SER A 143 -5.30 16.36 -7.74
CA SER A 143 -4.97 17.29 -8.79
C SER A 143 -4.84 18.63 -8.08
N VAL A 144 -3.60 19.10 -7.92
CA VAL A 144 -3.34 20.51 -7.66
C VAL A 144 -3.73 21.18 -8.97
N HIS A 145 -5.03 21.27 -9.21
CA HIS A 145 -5.57 22.21 -10.16
C HIS A 145 -5.34 23.57 -9.52
N GLN A 146 -4.30 24.19 -10.05
CA GLN A 146 -4.05 25.62 -10.05
C GLN A 146 -5.34 26.39 -10.36
#